data_AF-A0A4R9LZV5-F1
#
_entry.id   AF-A0A4R9LZV5-F1
#
_cell.length_a   1.000
_cell.length_b   1.000
_cell.length_c   1.000
_cell.angle_alpha   90.00
_cell.angle_beta   90.00
_cell.angle_gamma   90.00
#
_symmetry.space_group_name_H-M   'P 1'
#
loop_
_entity.id
_entity.type
_entity.pdbx_description
1 polymer ?
#
loop_
_entity_poly.entity_id
_entity_poly.type
_entity_poly.pdbx_seq_one_letter_code
_entity_poly.pdbx_strand_id
1 'polypeptide(L)'
;MEQNQSPEFNPERGLKIQISDDRLSATLVVKPLWLIGGSMSNILILEAIEKARIHPDRILMQDVDKAASSIEAAIGDASQHKSQLEFIIARGKPAKQGKSGWIKFYFPRAQRVVLKEDGSADFRNINKYIHVKEGEKLATLFDGLAGEQGVDVEGKPVYPNPIDRPKLTLGKNVLPKTIEDPENPGLQLKEYFAALSGVVFSTDNSLTVSPELNIDSSIGLGTGNINFDGTIRVKGTIEEGAVVVCNGSLFLEGNVESSEVTVGEDLEVKGGVKGKSKGVIRIKGDLRAKFIENAILEIDGDCIVENFILGSKVYCLGNVILTGESSSLVGSEVITYKGITLSSLGSSAQMDTTVEIGFHFKNDRLFTEGTAKLQQLDKELEAVVPEIQKIKEVVQRTRGKLDEARKQKFKDVFDAYQKKSKTLELLRSKVEELKSTRYNTDNVKVVVRNTAHPGATIKYRRQIEKITKPQTSFIMNFFPNQEKAMMTAFKAK
;
A
#
# COMPACT_ATOMS: atom_id res chain seq x y z
N MET A 1 -79.33 -60.92 9.22
CA MET A 1 -78.28 -61.81 9.74
C MET A 1 -77.28 -62.00 8.63
N GLU A 2 -76.32 -61.08 8.51
CA GLU A 2 -75.12 -61.35 7.72
C GLU A 2 -74.05 -61.78 8.72
N GLN A 3 -73.54 -63.00 8.52
CA GLN A 3 -72.52 -63.60 9.35
C GLN A 3 -71.27 -62.73 9.25
N ASN A 4 -70.94 -62.07 10.36
CA ASN A 4 -69.72 -61.30 10.53
C ASN A 4 -68.55 -62.31 10.62
N GLN A 5 -68.05 -62.77 9.46
CA GLN A 5 -66.85 -63.59 9.41
C GLN A 5 -65.69 -62.74 9.94
N SER A 6 -65.17 -63.14 11.10
CA SER A 6 -63.90 -62.61 11.61
C SER A 6 -62.85 -62.76 10.51
N PRO A 7 -62.09 -61.72 10.18
CA PRO A 7 -61.06 -61.81 9.14
C PRO A 7 -60.07 -62.92 9.50
N GLU A 8 -59.79 -63.79 8.53
CA GLU A 8 -58.80 -64.85 8.64
C GLU A 8 -57.41 -64.24 8.90
N PHE A 9 -56.61 -64.91 9.73
CA PHE A 9 -55.27 -64.46 10.11
C PHE A 9 -54.42 -64.19 8.86
N ASN A 10 -54.05 -62.93 8.64
CA ASN A 10 -53.33 -62.47 7.47
C ASN A 10 -52.22 -61.47 7.85
N PRO A 11 -51.00 -61.98 8.16
CA PRO A 11 -49.84 -61.16 8.47
C PRO A 11 -49.46 -60.15 7.39
N GLU A 12 -49.68 -60.48 6.11
CA GLU A 12 -49.32 -59.60 5.00
C GLU A 12 -50.20 -58.34 4.91
N ARG A 13 -51.45 -58.42 5.38
CA ARG A 13 -52.35 -57.27 5.49
C ARG A 13 -52.25 -56.56 6.84
N GLY A 14 -51.85 -57.30 7.88
CA GLY A 14 -51.72 -56.81 9.25
C GLY A 14 -50.42 -56.08 9.53
N LEU A 15 -49.33 -56.41 8.85
CA LEU A 15 -48.01 -55.83 9.03
C LEU A 15 -47.56 -55.12 7.75
N LYS A 16 -47.39 -53.79 7.82
CA LYS A 16 -46.87 -53.01 6.71
C LYS A 16 -45.70 -52.17 7.17
N ILE A 17 -44.57 -52.28 6.49
CA ILE A 17 -43.42 -51.40 6.74
C ILE A 17 -43.54 -50.16 5.85
N GLN A 18 -43.39 -49.00 6.47
CA GLN A 18 -43.28 -47.72 5.78
C GLN A 18 -41.88 -47.15 6.06
N ILE A 19 -41.15 -46.88 4.99
CA ILE A 19 -39.86 -46.18 5.06
C ILE A 19 -40.16 -44.69 4.92
N SER A 20 -39.56 -43.86 5.76
CA SER A 20 -39.70 -42.40 5.69
C SER A 20 -39.14 -41.85 4.38
N ASP A 21 -39.59 -40.67 3.95
CA ASP A 21 -39.15 -40.04 2.69
C ASP A 21 -37.63 -39.76 2.68
N ASP A 22 -37.05 -39.45 3.83
CA ASP A 22 -35.61 -39.29 4.03
C ASP A 22 -34.84 -40.62 4.10
N ARG A 23 -35.55 -41.76 4.09
CA ARG A 23 -35.05 -43.13 4.24
C ARG A 23 -34.25 -43.40 5.51
N LEU A 24 -34.33 -42.52 6.52
CA LEU A 24 -33.58 -42.66 7.77
C LEU A 24 -34.32 -43.46 8.83
N SER A 25 -35.61 -43.74 8.64
CA SER A 25 -36.39 -44.56 9.58
C SER A 25 -37.32 -45.52 8.85
N ALA A 26 -37.53 -46.69 9.45
CA ALA A 26 -38.55 -47.63 9.02
C ALA A 26 -39.54 -47.87 10.15
N THR A 27 -40.81 -47.65 9.85
CA THR A 27 -41.93 -47.78 10.79
C THR A 27 -42.78 -48.99 10.41
N LEU A 28 -42.95 -49.91 11.34
CA LEU A 28 -43.90 -50.99 11.27
C LEU A 28 -45.29 -50.46 11.62
N VAL A 29 -46.16 -50.40 10.64
CA VAL A 29 -47.58 -50.06 10.77
C VAL A 29 -48.37 -51.36 10.92
N VAL A 30 -49.06 -51.50 12.04
CA VAL A 30 -49.78 -52.71 12.42
C VAL A 30 -51.27 -52.43 12.44
N LYS A 31 -52.04 -53.34 11.84
CA LYS A 31 -53.50 -53.39 11.93
C LYS A 31 -53.93 -54.66 12.64
N PRO A 32 -54.16 -54.63 13.97
CA PRO A 32 -54.41 -55.82 14.78
C PRO A 32 -55.59 -56.66 14.27
N LEU A 33 -56.61 -56.03 13.64
CA LEU A 33 -57.76 -56.70 13.03
C LEU A 33 -57.38 -57.90 12.14
N TRP A 34 -56.30 -57.79 11.37
CA TRP A 34 -55.86 -58.83 10.43
C TRP A 34 -54.96 -59.89 11.06
N LEU A 35 -54.63 -59.74 12.35
CA LEU A 35 -53.73 -60.63 13.09
C LEU A 35 -54.48 -61.47 14.14
N ILE A 36 -55.82 -61.37 14.17
CA ILE A 36 -56.70 -62.12 15.07
C ILE A 36 -56.67 -63.61 14.70
N GLY A 37 -56.59 -64.48 15.71
CA GLY A 37 -56.65 -65.94 15.54
C GLY A 37 -55.31 -66.62 15.25
N GLY A 38 -54.20 -65.88 15.18
CA GLY A 38 -52.84 -66.42 15.11
C GLY A 38 -51.97 -65.96 16.28
N SER A 39 -50.78 -66.55 16.42
CA SER A 39 -49.77 -66.13 17.40
C SER A 39 -48.78 -65.18 16.75
N MET A 40 -48.53 -64.04 17.37
CA MET A 40 -47.45 -63.15 16.94
C MET A 40 -46.10 -63.68 17.40
N SER A 41 -45.10 -63.58 16.54
CA SER A 41 -43.72 -63.90 16.88
C SER A 41 -42.79 -62.90 16.20
N ASN A 42 -41.59 -62.73 16.76
CA ASN A 42 -40.53 -61.92 16.14
C ASN A 42 -40.23 -62.34 14.71
N ILE A 43 -40.40 -63.62 14.38
CA ILE A 43 -40.16 -64.19 13.04
C ILE A 43 -41.06 -63.50 12.00
N LEU A 44 -42.35 -63.30 12.29
CA LEU A 44 -43.29 -62.65 11.37
C LEU A 44 -42.92 -61.18 11.11
N ILE A 45 -42.40 -60.48 12.12
CA ILE A 45 -41.93 -59.10 11.97
C ILE A 45 -40.62 -59.08 11.16
N LEU A 46 -39.70 -60.02 11.42
CA LEU A 46 -38.44 -60.15 10.68
C LEU A 46 -38.66 -60.51 9.20
N GLU A 47 -39.63 -61.36 8.87
CA GLU A 47 -40.03 -61.65 7.49
C GLU A 47 -40.57 -60.39 6.78
N ALA A 48 -41.36 -59.58 7.48
CA ALA A 48 -41.82 -58.29 6.94
C ALA A 48 -40.65 -57.32 6.70
N ILE A 49 -39.67 -57.28 7.63
CA ILE A 49 -38.43 -56.48 7.54
C ILE A 49 -37.58 -56.91 6.34
N GLU A 50 -37.42 -58.22 6.14
CA GLU A 50 -36.68 -58.79 5.02
C GLU A 50 -37.35 -58.48 3.68
N LYS A 51 -38.68 -58.62 3.59
CA LYS A 51 -39.47 -58.22 2.41
C LYS A 51 -39.30 -56.72 2.09
N ALA A 52 -39.14 -55.88 3.13
CA ALA A 52 -38.89 -54.45 2.98
C ALA A 52 -37.42 -54.07 2.69
N ARG A 53 -36.51 -55.05 2.57
CA ARG A 53 -35.08 -54.88 2.25
C ARG A 53 -34.32 -53.97 3.24
N ILE A 54 -34.70 -54.00 4.50
CA ILE A 54 -33.98 -53.28 5.56
C ILE A 54 -32.68 -54.01 5.87
N HIS A 55 -31.58 -53.26 6.01
CA HIS A 55 -30.27 -53.83 6.31
C HIS A 55 -30.23 -54.36 7.76
N PRO A 56 -29.70 -55.59 8.01
CA PRO A 56 -29.70 -56.21 9.34
C PRO A 56 -29.13 -55.31 10.45
N ASP A 57 -27.98 -54.66 10.20
CA ASP A 57 -27.34 -53.76 11.17
C ASP A 57 -28.14 -52.51 11.56
N ARG A 58 -29.23 -52.20 10.84
CA ARG A 58 -30.06 -51.02 11.09
C ARG A 58 -31.31 -51.35 11.92
N ILE A 59 -31.60 -52.64 12.11
CA ILE A 59 -32.77 -53.12 12.87
C ILE A 59 -32.57 -52.85 14.36
N LEU A 60 -33.58 -52.24 14.99
CA LEU A 60 -33.62 -52.01 16.42
C LEU A 60 -34.28 -53.22 17.11
N MET A 61 -33.48 -54.26 17.38
CA MET A 61 -34.02 -55.53 17.91
C MET A 61 -34.87 -55.35 19.18
N GLN A 62 -34.43 -54.46 20.09
CA GLN A 62 -35.19 -54.14 21.30
C GLN A 62 -36.58 -53.55 21.02
N ASP A 63 -36.72 -52.77 19.94
CA ASP A 63 -37.99 -52.17 19.57
C ASP A 63 -38.86 -53.12 18.73
N VAL A 64 -38.25 -54.07 18.02
CA VAL A 64 -38.94 -55.22 17.42
C VAL A 64 -39.56 -56.12 18.50
N ASP A 65 -38.83 -56.41 19.58
CA ASP A 65 -39.32 -57.22 20.70
C ASP A 65 -40.50 -56.55 21.43
N LYS A 66 -40.38 -55.23 21.65
CA LYS A 66 -41.48 -54.41 22.21
C LYS A 66 -42.68 -54.36 21.27
N ALA A 67 -42.45 -54.24 19.97
CA ALA A 67 -43.51 -54.26 18.98
C ALA A 67 -44.25 -55.60 19.03
N ALA A 68 -43.53 -56.74 19.00
CA ALA A 68 -44.15 -58.06 19.10
C ALA A 68 -45.04 -58.20 20.34
N SER A 69 -44.52 -57.82 21.51
CA SER A 69 -45.26 -57.89 22.78
C SER A 69 -46.50 -56.97 22.80
N SER A 70 -46.37 -55.77 22.25
CA SER A 70 -47.46 -54.79 22.18
C SER A 70 -48.55 -55.19 21.18
N ILE A 71 -48.15 -55.81 20.06
CA ILE A 71 -49.09 -56.32 19.06
C ILE A 71 -49.87 -57.51 19.63
N GLU A 72 -49.20 -58.42 20.35
CA GLU A 72 -49.87 -59.56 21.01
C GLU A 72 -50.90 -59.08 22.04
N ALA A 73 -50.56 -58.08 22.86
CA ALA A 73 -51.50 -57.45 23.78
C ALA A 73 -52.70 -56.80 23.05
N ALA A 74 -52.45 -56.12 21.92
CA ALA A 74 -53.48 -55.47 21.11
C ALA A 74 -54.38 -56.46 20.35
N ILE A 75 -53.90 -57.67 20.05
CA ILE A 75 -54.73 -58.77 19.52
C ILE A 75 -55.66 -59.32 20.61
N GLY A 76 -55.20 -59.38 21.85
CA GLY A 76 -56.00 -59.83 23.01
C GLY A 76 -57.09 -58.85 23.45
N ASP A 77 -56.97 -57.56 23.12
CA ASP A 77 -57.93 -56.52 23.49
C ASP A 77 -58.84 -56.12 22.30
N ALA A 78 -60.11 -56.51 22.38
CA ALA A 78 -61.12 -56.22 21.35
C ALA A 78 -61.33 -54.71 21.09
N SER A 79 -61.00 -53.84 22.06
CA SER A 79 -61.09 -52.39 21.88
C SER A 79 -60.02 -51.84 20.94
N GLN A 80 -58.87 -52.52 20.83
CA GLN A 80 -57.73 -52.11 20.00
C GLN A 80 -57.75 -52.71 18.59
N HIS A 81 -58.68 -53.62 18.28
CA HIS A 81 -58.77 -54.26 16.96
C HIS A 81 -58.93 -53.26 15.81
N LYS A 82 -59.59 -52.12 16.04
CA LYS A 82 -59.75 -51.06 15.03
C LYS A 82 -58.66 -49.99 15.06
N SER A 83 -57.70 -50.09 15.98
CA SER A 83 -56.59 -49.14 16.10
C SER A 83 -55.48 -49.44 15.08
N GLN A 84 -54.63 -48.44 14.83
CA GLN A 84 -53.40 -48.59 14.06
C GLN A 84 -52.25 -48.33 15.02
N LEU A 85 -51.32 -49.29 15.13
CA LEU A 85 -50.12 -49.16 15.96
C LEU A 85 -48.92 -48.92 15.06
N GLU A 86 -47.97 -48.12 15.53
CA GLU A 86 -46.79 -47.74 14.77
C GLU A 86 -45.54 -47.90 15.64
N PHE A 87 -44.56 -48.64 15.13
CA PHE A 87 -43.31 -48.91 15.83
C PHE A 87 -42.13 -48.61 14.92
N ILE A 88 -41.17 -47.78 15.38
CA ILE A 88 -39.92 -47.58 14.64
C ILE A 88 -39.04 -48.81 14.88
N ILE A 89 -38.82 -49.58 13.82
CA ILE A 89 -38.14 -50.88 13.87
C ILE A 89 -36.73 -50.84 13.26
N ALA A 90 -36.38 -49.78 12.53
CA ALA A 90 -35.02 -49.57 12.02
C ALA A 90 -34.67 -48.08 11.92
N ARG A 91 -33.37 -47.77 12.10
CA ARG A 91 -32.83 -46.41 11.94
C ARG A 91 -31.52 -46.41 11.13
N GLY A 92 -31.50 -45.57 10.11
CA GLY A 92 -30.30 -45.17 9.39
C GLY A 92 -29.38 -44.28 10.24
N LYS A 93 -28.17 -44.06 9.74
CA LYS A 93 -27.23 -43.07 10.23
C LYS A 93 -27.29 -41.87 9.29
N PRO A 94 -27.81 -40.69 9.70
CA PRO A 94 -27.81 -39.51 8.84
C PRO A 94 -26.38 -39.09 8.47
N ALA A 95 -26.22 -38.51 7.29
CA ALA A 95 -24.96 -37.88 6.90
C ALA A 95 -24.70 -36.65 7.78
N LYS A 96 -23.43 -36.41 8.14
CA LYS A 96 -23.04 -35.18 8.86
C LYS A 96 -22.58 -34.14 7.85
N GLN A 97 -23.19 -32.96 7.88
CA GLN A 97 -22.84 -31.88 6.96
C GLN A 97 -21.43 -31.34 7.25
N GLY A 98 -20.65 -31.12 6.19
CA GLY A 98 -19.35 -30.46 6.27
C GLY A 98 -19.45 -28.95 6.46
N LYS A 99 -18.30 -28.28 6.65
CA LYS A 99 -18.23 -26.81 6.71
C LYS A 99 -17.65 -26.25 5.41
N SER A 100 -18.34 -25.31 4.76
CA SER A 100 -17.82 -24.62 3.58
C SER A 100 -16.60 -23.77 3.91
N GLY A 101 -15.66 -23.73 2.97
CA GLY A 101 -14.47 -22.88 3.05
C GLY A 101 -14.77 -21.42 2.77
N TRP A 102 -13.85 -20.53 3.15
CA TRP A 102 -13.95 -19.08 2.92
C TRP A 102 -12.57 -18.45 2.79
N ILE A 103 -12.52 -17.25 2.18
CA ILE A 103 -11.31 -16.41 2.14
C ILE A 103 -11.62 -15.07 2.78
N LYS A 104 -10.81 -14.68 3.75
CA LYS A 104 -10.85 -13.36 4.39
C LYS A 104 -9.58 -12.60 4.04
N PHE A 105 -9.72 -11.41 3.47
CA PHE A 105 -8.62 -10.49 3.19
C PHE A 105 -8.57 -9.40 4.27
N TYR A 106 -7.37 -8.98 4.66
CA TYR A 106 -7.15 -8.04 5.75
C TYR A 106 -6.79 -6.62 5.28
N PHE A 107 -6.87 -6.37 3.97
CA PHE A 107 -6.66 -5.05 3.38
C PHE A 107 -7.95 -4.53 2.73
N PRO A 108 -8.13 -3.20 2.64
CA PRO A 108 -9.33 -2.59 2.08
C PRO A 108 -9.39 -2.81 0.56
N ARG A 109 -10.19 -3.75 0.06
CA ARG A 109 -10.40 -3.89 -1.39
C ARG A 109 -11.05 -2.61 -1.92
N ALA A 110 -10.46 -2.02 -2.96
CA ALA A 110 -10.78 -0.70 -3.53
C ALA A 110 -12.21 -0.22 -3.22
N GLN A 111 -12.32 0.74 -2.29
CA GLN A 111 -13.58 1.44 -2.05
C GLN A 111 -13.94 2.25 -3.31
N ARG A 112 -15.16 2.04 -3.81
CA ARG A 112 -15.79 3.00 -4.72
C ARG A 112 -15.89 4.33 -3.99
N VAL A 113 -15.17 5.33 -4.50
CA VAL A 113 -15.33 6.78 -4.36
C VAL A 113 -15.83 7.26 -2.98
N VAL A 114 -14.93 7.89 -2.20
CA VAL A 114 -15.32 8.64 -1.01
C VAL A 114 -16.13 9.87 -1.45
N LEU A 115 -17.42 9.88 -1.13
CA LEU A 115 -18.29 11.06 -1.28
C LEU A 115 -17.96 12.04 -0.16
N LYS A 116 -17.76 13.32 -0.49
CA LYS A 116 -17.65 14.40 0.49
C LYS A 116 -19.02 14.70 1.10
N GLU A 117 -19.02 15.38 2.24
CA GLU A 117 -20.24 15.81 2.95
C GLU A 117 -21.12 16.77 2.12
N ASP A 118 -20.57 17.40 1.08
CA ASP A 118 -21.27 18.26 0.12
C ASP A 118 -21.84 17.51 -1.10
N GLY A 119 -21.71 16.17 -1.13
CA GLY A 119 -22.15 15.33 -2.25
C GLY A 119 -21.23 15.35 -3.47
N SER A 120 -20.11 16.09 -3.42
CA SER A 120 -19.08 16.04 -4.47
C SER A 120 -18.14 14.85 -4.25
N ALA A 121 -17.83 14.13 -5.32
CA ALA A 121 -16.90 13.00 -5.29
C ALA A 121 -15.47 13.50 -5.50
N ASP A 122 -14.55 13.16 -4.59
CA ASP A 122 -13.12 13.42 -4.81
C ASP A 122 -12.54 12.35 -5.73
N PHE A 123 -12.68 12.55 -7.04
CA PHE A 123 -12.07 11.65 -8.04
C PHE A 123 -10.54 11.79 -8.11
N ARG A 124 -9.92 12.75 -7.40
CA ARG A 124 -8.48 13.05 -7.52
C ARG A 124 -7.59 12.19 -6.62
N ASN A 125 -8.15 11.67 -5.52
CA ASN A 125 -7.44 10.87 -4.51
C ASN A 125 -8.01 9.45 -4.40
N ILE A 126 -8.12 8.75 -5.52
CA ILE A 126 -8.40 7.31 -5.48
C ILE A 126 -7.09 6.63 -5.07
N ASN A 127 -6.98 6.20 -3.81
CA ASN A 127 -5.94 5.28 -3.36
C ASN A 127 -6.15 3.92 -4.04
N LYS A 128 -5.85 3.85 -5.34
CA LYS A 128 -6.06 2.69 -6.21
C LYS A 128 -5.12 1.55 -5.87
N TYR A 129 -4.01 1.86 -5.22
CA TYR A 129 -2.94 0.93 -4.88
C TYR A 129 -2.81 0.82 -3.37
N ILE A 130 -2.84 -0.41 -2.87
CA ILE A 130 -2.76 -0.69 -1.45
C ILE A 130 -1.33 -1.11 -1.14
N HIS A 131 -0.66 -0.33 -0.30
CA HIS A 131 0.70 -0.65 0.15
C HIS A 131 0.64 -1.54 1.41
N VAL A 132 1.50 -2.56 1.45
CA VAL A 132 1.70 -3.45 2.60
C VAL A 132 3.17 -3.51 2.96
N LYS A 133 3.47 -3.79 4.23
CA LYS A 133 4.84 -3.97 4.71
C LYS A 133 5.26 -5.44 4.65
N GLU A 134 6.55 -5.69 4.58
CA GLU A 134 7.10 -7.03 4.78
C GLU A 134 6.57 -7.69 6.07
N GLY A 135 6.13 -8.93 5.97
CA GLY A 135 5.54 -9.69 7.08
C GLY A 135 4.08 -9.33 7.39
N GLU A 136 3.47 -8.39 6.68
CA GLU A 136 2.06 -8.03 6.90
C GLU A 136 1.13 -9.14 6.44
N LYS A 137 0.09 -9.42 7.24
CA LYS A 137 -0.91 -10.46 6.96
C LYS A 137 -1.90 -9.96 5.89
N LEU A 138 -1.98 -10.68 4.78
CA LEU A 138 -2.78 -10.31 3.62
C LEU A 138 -4.14 -11.00 3.61
N ALA A 139 -4.16 -12.31 3.83
CA ALA A 139 -5.38 -13.13 3.77
C ALA A 139 -5.31 -14.38 4.65
N THR A 140 -6.48 -14.92 4.97
CA THR A 140 -6.67 -16.25 5.57
C THR A 140 -7.65 -17.04 4.71
N LEU A 141 -7.28 -18.26 4.34
CA LEU A 141 -8.09 -19.22 3.62
C LEU A 141 -8.42 -20.40 4.54
N PHE A 142 -9.69 -20.74 4.60
CA PHE A 142 -10.19 -22.00 5.12
C PHE A 142 -10.68 -22.85 3.94
N ASP A 143 -10.10 -24.04 3.73
CA ASP A 143 -10.42 -24.90 2.58
C ASP A 143 -11.78 -25.63 2.72
N GLY A 144 -12.38 -25.59 3.92
CA GLY A 144 -13.60 -26.33 4.26
C GLY A 144 -13.32 -27.73 4.83
N LEU A 145 -14.29 -28.26 5.59
CA LEU A 145 -14.28 -29.62 6.12
C LEU A 145 -15.31 -30.47 5.38
N ALA A 146 -14.89 -31.63 4.87
CA ALA A 146 -15.81 -32.59 4.25
C ALA A 146 -16.82 -33.11 5.28
N GLY A 147 -18.06 -33.35 4.82
CA GLY A 147 -19.05 -34.04 5.63
C GLY A 147 -18.75 -35.54 5.74
N GLU A 148 -19.38 -36.19 6.72
CA GLU A 148 -19.29 -37.64 6.89
C GLU A 148 -20.47 -38.32 6.22
N GLN A 149 -20.18 -39.41 5.51
CA GLN A 149 -21.17 -40.24 4.84
C GLN A 149 -22.05 -40.96 5.85
N GLY A 150 -23.37 -40.84 5.66
CA GLY A 150 -24.38 -41.61 6.37
C GLY A 150 -24.75 -42.90 5.63
N VAL A 151 -25.68 -43.65 6.22
CA VAL A 151 -26.23 -44.89 5.65
C VAL A 151 -27.72 -44.93 5.95
N ASP A 152 -28.56 -45.17 4.94
CA ASP A 152 -30.00 -45.27 5.12
C ASP A 152 -30.43 -46.60 5.76
N VAL A 153 -31.74 -46.83 5.97
CA VAL A 153 -32.26 -48.08 6.54
C VAL A 153 -32.07 -49.29 5.63
N GLU A 154 -31.90 -49.10 4.32
CA GLU A 154 -31.66 -50.16 3.33
C GLU A 154 -30.15 -50.48 3.19
N GLY A 155 -29.27 -49.76 3.90
CA GLY A 155 -27.81 -49.95 3.82
C GLY A 155 -27.14 -49.17 2.68
N LYS A 156 -27.88 -48.28 2.00
CA LYS A 156 -27.34 -47.45 0.92
C LYS A 156 -26.65 -46.19 1.47
N PRO A 157 -25.62 -45.71 0.78
CA PRO A 157 -24.89 -44.53 1.21
C PRO A 157 -25.73 -43.25 1.11
N VAL A 158 -25.74 -42.45 2.18
CA VAL A 158 -26.32 -41.10 2.20
C VAL A 158 -25.17 -40.10 2.20
N TYR A 159 -25.04 -39.33 1.12
CA TYR A 159 -23.95 -38.35 0.99
C TYR A 159 -24.35 -36.99 1.55
N PRO A 160 -23.44 -36.28 2.25
CA PRO A 160 -23.67 -34.89 2.65
C PRO A 160 -23.72 -33.97 1.42
N ASN A 161 -24.29 -32.78 1.58
CA ASN A 161 -24.31 -31.80 0.50
C ASN A 161 -22.88 -31.35 0.16
N PRO A 162 -22.59 -31.07 -1.13
CA PRO A 162 -21.31 -30.50 -1.53
C PRO A 162 -20.97 -29.24 -0.74
N ILE A 163 -19.69 -29.08 -0.40
CA ILE A 163 -19.17 -27.88 0.26
C ILE A 163 -18.44 -27.00 -0.75
N ASP A 164 -18.46 -25.69 -0.51
CA ASP A 164 -17.63 -24.76 -1.29
C ASP A 164 -16.18 -24.84 -0.84
N ARG A 165 -15.27 -24.93 -1.81
CA ARG A 165 -13.82 -24.94 -1.58
C ARG A 165 -13.16 -23.80 -2.36
N PRO A 166 -13.03 -22.61 -1.76
CA PRO A 166 -12.41 -21.49 -2.45
C PRO A 166 -10.93 -21.79 -2.71
N LYS A 167 -10.41 -21.28 -3.82
CA LYS A 167 -9.01 -21.44 -4.21
C LYS A 167 -8.36 -20.06 -4.32
N LEU A 168 -7.19 -19.91 -3.71
CA LEU A 168 -6.37 -18.72 -3.83
C LEU A 168 -5.10 -19.04 -4.64
N THR A 169 -4.98 -18.42 -5.80
CA THR A 169 -3.78 -18.48 -6.64
C THR A 169 -2.75 -17.46 -6.14
N LEU A 170 -1.58 -17.94 -5.73
CA LEU A 170 -0.50 -17.08 -5.28
C LEU A 170 0.35 -16.62 -6.45
N GLY A 171 0.54 -15.32 -6.55
CA GLY A 171 1.60 -14.75 -7.38
C GLY A 171 2.89 -14.57 -6.59
N LYS A 172 3.73 -13.64 -7.06
CA LYS A 172 5.03 -13.37 -6.47
C LYS A 172 4.91 -12.71 -5.09
N ASN A 173 5.92 -12.92 -4.26
CA ASN A 173 6.13 -12.26 -2.97
C ASN A 173 4.99 -12.43 -1.95
N VAL A 174 4.29 -13.56 -1.99
CA VAL A 174 3.31 -13.95 -0.98
C VAL A 174 3.78 -15.25 -0.33
N LEU A 175 3.93 -15.24 0.99
CA LEU A 175 4.37 -16.38 1.78
C LEU A 175 3.17 -17.09 2.40
N PRO A 176 2.87 -18.35 2.02
CA PRO A 176 1.85 -19.14 2.67
C PRO A 176 2.38 -19.75 3.98
N LYS A 177 1.56 -19.77 5.02
CA LYS A 177 1.80 -20.46 6.27
C LYS A 177 0.55 -21.22 6.67
N THR A 178 0.68 -22.52 6.92
CA THR A 178 -0.43 -23.31 7.47
C THR A 178 -0.35 -23.28 8.98
N ILE A 179 -1.47 -22.96 9.63
CA ILE A 179 -1.61 -22.97 11.08
C ILE A 179 -2.82 -23.82 11.46
N GLU A 180 -2.83 -24.32 12.69
CA GLU A 180 -4.07 -24.83 13.29
C GLU A 180 -4.92 -23.66 13.78
N ASP A 181 -6.24 -23.78 13.65
CA ASP A 181 -7.18 -22.83 14.19
C ASP A 181 -7.06 -22.79 15.72
N PRO A 182 -6.67 -21.64 16.32
CA PRO A 182 -6.50 -21.51 17.76
C PRO A 182 -7.79 -21.78 18.55
N GLU A 183 -8.94 -21.54 17.93
CA GLU A 183 -10.26 -21.74 18.56
C GLU A 183 -10.81 -23.15 18.32
N ASN A 184 -10.33 -23.84 17.28
CA ASN A 184 -10.82 -25.16 16.91
C ASN A 184 -9.66 -26.14 16.62
N PRO A 185 -9.17 -26.88 17.63
CA PRO A 185 -8.11 -27.88 17.44
C PRO A 185 -8.46 -28.90 16.34
N GLY A 186 -7.53 -29.12 15.40
CA GLY A 186 -7.71 -30.03 14.25
C GLY A 186 -8.25 -29.38 12.98
N LEU A 187 -8.63 -28.10 13.01
CA LEU A 187 -8.95 -27.31 11.81
C LEU A 187 -7.68 -26.61 11.29
N GLN A 188 -7.37 -26.77 10.00
CA GLN A 188 -6.22 -26.11 9.37
C GLN A 188 -6.66 -24.85 8.63
N LEU A 189 -5.93 -23.75 8.88
CA LEU A 189 -6.06 -22.48 8.19
C LEU A 189 -4.78 -22.18 7.41
N LYS A 190 -4.92 -21.58 6.24
CA LYS A 190 -3.80 -21.07 5.45
C LYS A 190 -3.76 -19.56 5.57
N GLU A 191 -2.70 -19.03 6.15
CA GLU A 191 -2.44 -17.59 6.22
C GLU A 191 -1.44 -17.19 5.14
N TYR A 192 -1.62 -15.98 4.61
CA TYR A 192 -0.77 -15.44 3.56
C TYR A 192 -0.18 -14.12 4.02
N PHE A 193 1.14 -14.00 3.94
CA PHE A 193 1.90 -12.82 4.37
C PHE A 193 2.65 -12.19 3.20
N ALA A 194 2.88 -10.89 3.25
CA ALA A 194 3.75 -10.21 2.30
C ALA A 194 5.21 -10.61 2.53
N ALA A 195 5.90 -11.08 1.49
CA ALA A 195 7.32 -11.43 1.57
C ALA A 195 8.25 -10.21 1.60
N LEU A 196 7.74 -9.05 1.19
CA LEU A 196 8.43 -7.76 1.11
C LEU A 196 7.42 -6.62 1.15
N SER A 197 7.87 -5.39 1.40
CA SER A 197 7.04 -4.19 1.31
C SER A 197 6.72 -3.82 -0.15
N GLY A 198 5.47 -3.48 -0.45
CA GLY A 198 5.07 -3.13 -1.83
C GLY A 198 3.56 -3.01 -2.03
N VAL A 199 3.13 -3.04 -3.30
CA VAL A 199 1.70 -2.96 -3.70
C VAL A 199 1.09 -4.35 -3.74
N VAL A 200 -0.07 -4.50 -3.11
CA VAL A 200 -0.91 -5.69 -3.24
C VAL A 200 -1.76 -5.59 -4.50
N PHE A 201 -1.64 -6.60 -5.35
CA PHE A 201 -2.57 -6.87 -6.43
C PHE A 201 -3.41 -8.09 -6.04
N SER A 202 -4.72 -7.87 -5.92
CA SER A 202 -5.65 -8.94 -5.56
C SER A 202 -6.86 -8.97 -6.48
N THR A 203 -7.26 -10.17 -6.88
CA THR A 203 -8.61 -10.46 -7.39
C THR A 203 -9.38 -11.26 -6.34
N ASP A 204 -10.56 -11.75 -6.65
CA ASP A 204 -11.30 -12.62 -5.73
C ASP A 204 -10.55 -13.92 -5.41
N ASN A 205 -9.74 -14.41 -6.37
CA ASN A 205 -9.07 -15.71 -6.28
C ASN A 205 -7.55 -15.60 -6.51
N SER A 206 -6.95 -14.41 -6.50
CA SER A 206 -5.50 -14.25 -6.65
C SER A 206 -4.93 -13.17 -5.75
N LEU A 207 -3.67 -13.36 -5.34
CA LEU A 207 -2.97 -12.45 -4.47
C LEU A 207 -1.49 -12.38 -4.87
N THR A 208 -0.97 -11.17 -5.09
CA THR A 208 0.42 -10.90 -5.47
C THR A 208 0.90 -9.64 -4.78
N VAL A 209 2.17 -9.58 -4.36
CA VAL A 209 2.80 -8.34 -3.89
C VAL A 209 3.92 -7.95 -4.85
N SER A 210 3.94 -6.69 -5.27
CA SER A 210 4.98 -6.14 -6.14
C SER A 210 5.75 -5.05 -5.40
N PRO A 211 7.10 -5.09 -5.37
CA PRO A 211 7.91 -4.00 -4.79
C PRO A 211 7.81 -2.70 -5.60
N GLU A 212 7.42 -2.79 -6.87
CA GLU A 212 7.32 -1.66 -7.79
C GLU A 212 5.88 -1.47 -8.29
N LEU A 213 5.49 -0.21 -8.49
CA LEU A 213 4.23 0.15 -9.12
C LEU A 213 4.44 0.33 -10.63
N ASN A 214 3.88 -0.59 -11.43
CA ASN A 214 3.93 -0.51 -12.90
C ASN A 214 2.64 0.11 -13.44
N ILE A 215 2.78 1.16 -14.25
CA ILE A 215 1.67 1.87 -14.90
C ILE A 215 1.91 1.83 -16.41
N ASP A 216 1.05 1.07 -17.11
CA ASP A 216 1.19 0.87 -18.56
C ASP A 216 0.70 2.07 -19.41
N SER A 217 0.13 3.10 -18.78
CA SER A 217 -0.41 4.29 -19.44
C SER A 217 0.25 5.58 -18.96
N SER A 218 -0.16 6.73 -19.52
CA SER A 218 0.19 8.04 -18.98
C SER A 218 -0.47 8.29 -17.62
N ILE A 219 0.17 9.16 -16.82
CA ILE A 219 -0.39 9.68 -15.56
C ILE A 219 -0.87 11.09 -15.86
N GLY A 220 -2.19 11.29 -15.85
CA GLY A 220 -2.81 12.59 -16.05
C GLY A 220 -4.01 12.78 -15.12
N LEU A 221 -4.85 13.75 -15.43
CA LEU A 221 -6.05 14.06 -14.65
C LEU A 221 -7.00 12.85 -14.49
N GLY A 222 -7.06 11.97 -15.49
CA GLY A 222 -7.88 10.75 -15.45
C GLY A 222 -7.31 9.65 -14.55
N THR A 223 -5.99 9.61 -14.36
CA THR A 223 -5.32 8.65 -13.47
C THR A 223 -5.37 9.12 -12.01
N GLY A 224 -5.42 10.43 -11.80
CA GLY A 224 -5.37 11.06 -10.48
C GLY A 224 -3.92 11.26 -10.00
N ASN A 225 -3.80 11.87 -8.83
CA ASN A 225 -2.49 12.09 -8.20
C ASN A 225 -1.95 10.77 -7.66
N ILE A 226 -0.63 10.58 -7.73
CA ILE A 226 0.03 9.38 -7.27
C ILE A 226 0.94 9.73 -6.09
N ASN A 227 0.73 9.05 -4.97
CA ASN A 227 1.62 9.06 -3.83
C ASN A 227 1.98 7.61 -3.49
N PHE A 228 3.24 7.23 -3.72
CA PHE A 228 3.67 5.84 -3.58
C PHE A 228 4.99 5.72 -2.79
N ASP A 229 4.97 4.89 -1.76
CA ASP A 229 6.15 4.58 -0.96
C ASP A 229 6.96 3.44 -1.60
N GLY A 230 7.65 3.76 -2.70
CA GLY A 230 8.49 2.80 -3.41
C GLY A 230 8.80 3.25 -4.84
N THR A 231 9.30 2.32 -5.65
CA THR A 231 9.68 2.57 -7.04
C THR A 231 8.48 2.53 -7.97
N ILE A 232 8.37 3.52 -8.86
CA ILE A 232 7.32 3.61 -9.88
C ILE A 232 7.95 3.41 -11.27
N ARG A 233 7.32 2.59 -12.13
CA ARG A 233 7.64 2.50 -13.56
C ARG A 233 6.42 2.86 -14.39
N VAL A 234 6.59 3.81 -15.30
CA VAL A 234 5.50 4.34 -16.14
C VAL A 234 5.93 4.24 -17.60
N LYS A 235 5.12 3.56 -18.42
CA LYS A 235 5.35 3.48 -19.86
C LYS A 235 4.93 4.74 -20.61
N GLY A 236 4.00 5.50 -20.05
CA GLY A 236 3.50 6.74 -20.66
C GLY A 236 4.27 8.00 -20.26
N THR A 237 3.57 9.12 -20.33
CA THR A 237 4.02 10.46 -19.94
C THR A 237 3.38 10.85 -18.61
N ILE A 238 4.06 11.66 -17.80
CA ILE A 238 3.42 12.36 -16.68
C ILE A 238 2.90 13.67 -17.23
N GLU A 239 1.60 13.73 -17.49
CA GLU A 239 0.92 14.84 -18.14
C GLU A 239 0.83 16.07 -17.22
N GLU A 240 0.66 17.24 -17.84
CA GLU A 240 0.50 18.49 -17.10
C GLU A 240 -0.63 18.41 -16.07
N GLY A 241 -0.37 18.92 -14.86
CA GLY A 241 -1.33 18.98 -13.77
C GLY A 241 -1.44 17.70 -12.93
N ALA A 242 -0.74 16.63 -13.29
CA ALA A 242 -0.62 15.45 -12.44
C ALA A 242 0.40 15.67 -11.31
N VAL A 243 0.06 15.28 -10.08
CA VAL A 243 1.02 15.28 -8.96
C VAL A 243 1.54 13.87 -8.75
N VAL A 244 2.86 13.71 -8.76
CA VAL A 244 3.52 12.42 -8.52
C VAL A 244 4.54 12.56 -7.40
N VAL A 245 4.33 11.82 -6.32
CA VAL A 245 5.25 11.70 -5.19
C VAL A 245 5.63 10.24 -5.06
N CYS A 246 6.93 9.94 -5.16
CA CYS A 246 7.45 8.61 -4.87
C CYS A 246 8.68 8.69 -3.95
N ASN A 247 8.74 7.82 -2.95
CA ASN A 247 9.89 7.75 -2.05
C ASN A 247 11.05 6.92 -2.63
N GLY A 248 10.77 6.02 -3.56
CA GLY A 248 11.79 5.30 -4.32
C GLY A 248 12.14 5.99 -5.63
N SER A 249 12.67 5.20 -6.56
CA SER A 249 13.05 5.65 -7.90
C SER A 249 11.84 5.76 -8.85
N LEU A 250 11.90 6.67 -9.83
CA LEU A 250 10.87 6.85 -10.85
C LEU A 250 11.47 6.61 -12.24
N PHE A 251 10.95 5.61 -12.95
CA PHE A 251 11.35 5.28 -14.31
C PHE A 251 10.21 5.60 -15.28
N LEU A 252 10.50 6.41 -16.29
CA LEU A 252 9.53 6.89 -17.26
C LEU A 252 10.00 6.64 -18.69
N GLU A 253 9.19 5.97 -19.51
CA GLU A 253 9.52 5.80 -20.92
C GLU A 253 9.18 7.03 -21.78
N GLY A 254 8.15 7.79 -21.38
CA GLY A 254 7.73 9.03 -22.03
C GLY A 254 8.43 10.29 -21.51
N ASN A 255 7.68 11.39 -21.43
CA ASN A 255 8.17 12.68 -20.94
C ASN A 255 7.59 13.03 -19.57
N VAL A 256 8.29 13.89 -18.83
CA VAL A 256 7.70 14.57 -17.67
C VAL A 256 7.19 15.93 -18.14
N GLU A 257 5.88 16.13 -18.20
CA GLU A 257 5.24 17.40 -18.58
C GLU A 257 4.61 18.12 -17.38
N SER A 258 4.49 17.43 -16.24
CA SER A 258 4.13 18.04 -14.96
C SER A 258 5.34 18.66 -14.26
N SER A 259 5.08 19.70 -13.46
CA SER A 259 6.06 20.34 -12.61
C SER A 259 5.94 20.01 -11.12
N GLU A 260 4.97 19.17 -10.74
CA GLU A 260 4.77 18.70 -9.37
C GLU A 260 5.16 17.23 -9.24
N VAL A 261 6.44 16.96 -9.49
CA VAL A 261 7.03 15.62 -9.37
C VAL A 261 8.10 15.63 -8.28
N THR A 262 7.95 14.75 -7.29
CA THR A 262 8.92 14.56 -6.20
C THR A 262 9.36 13.10 -6.15
N VAL A 263 10.67 12.88 -6.24
CA VAL A 263 11.30 11.56 -6.29
C VAL A 263 12.33 11.44 -5.17
N GLY A 264 12.20 10.41 -4.34
CA GLY A 264 13.03 10.16 -3.16
C GLY A 264 14.36 9.48 -3.44
N GLU A 265 14.52 8.89 -4.63
CA GLU A 265 15.79 8.36 -5.15
C GLU A 265 16.03 8.91 -6.57
N ASP A 266 16.30 8.05 -7.56
CA ASP A 266 16.69 8.42 -8.91
C ASP A 266 15.48 8.65 -9.83
N LEU A 267 15.58 9.63 -10.73
CA LEU A 267 14.63 9.86 -11.81
C LEU A 267 15.28 9.52 -13.16
N GLU A 268 14.77 8.51 -13.84
CA GLU A 268 15.18 8.16 -15.20
C GLU A 268 14.01 8.38 -16.18
N VAL A 269 14.24 9.23 -17.18
CA VAL A 269 13.28 9.58 -18.21
C VAL A 269 13.90 9.26 -19.57
N LYS A 270 13.36 8.26 -20.28
CA LYS A 270 13.83 7.94 -21.65
C LYS A 270 13.49 9.04 -22.66
N GLY A 271 12.47 9.86 -22.37
CA GLY A 271 12.17 11.10 -23.08
C GLY A 271 12.87 12.31 -22.45
N GLY A 272 12.16 13.43 -22.36
CA GLY A 272 12.66 14.66 -21.73
C GLY A 272 11.75 15.23 -20.65
N VAL A 273 12.23 16.26 -19.97
CA VAL A 273 11.51 17.00 -18.94
C VAL A 273 11.06 18.35 -19.51
N LYS A 274 9.76 18.63 -19.43
CA LYS A 274 9.08 19.82 -19.98
C LYS A 274 8.20 20.47 -18.93
N GLY A 275 8.73 21.43 -18.16
CA GLY A 275 8.04 21.97 -16.98
C GLY A 275 7.13 23.19 -17.22
N LYS A 276 7.10 23.75 -18.44
CA LYS A 276 6.43 25.03 -18.79
C LYS A 276 6.72 26.19 -17.81
N SER A 277 7.88 26.17 -17.16
CA SER A 277 8.42 27.17 -16.23
C SER A 277 7.53 27.48 -15.02
N LYS A 278 6.65 26.55 -14.64
CA LYS A 278 5.85 26.60 -13.40
C LYS A 278 6.26 25.44 -12.51
N GLY A 279 6.08 25.55 -11.19
CA GLY A 279 6.39 24.46 -10.24
C GLY A 279 7.88 24.12 -10.13
N VAL A 280 8.19 23.08 -9.35
CA VAL A 280 9.57 22.62 -9.12
C VAL A 280 9.57 21.09 -9.02
N ILE A 281 10.31 20.44 -9.91
CA ILE A 281 10.56 18.99 -9.86
C ILE A 281 11.72 18.74 -8.90
N ARG A 282 11.51 17.87 -7.91
CA ARG A 282 12.49 17.60 -6.85
C ARG A 282 12.95 16.16 -6.90
N ILE A 283 14.25 15.95 -6.98
CA ILE A 283 14.88 14.63 -7.13
C ILE A 283 15.98 14.52 -6.09
N LYS A 284 15.93 13.45 -5.29
CA LYS A 284 16.87 13.21 -4.19
C LYS A 284 18.12 12.43 -4.58
N GLY A 285 18.02 11.59 -5.60
CA GLY A 285 19.14 10.91 -6.23
C GLY A 285 19.55 11.63 -7.52
N ASP A 286 19.92 10.83 -8.51
CA ASP A 286 20.38 11.27 -9.82
C ASP A 286 19.20 11.52 -10.80
N LEU A 287 19.40 12.42 -11.75
CA LEU A 287 18.52 12.61 -12.91
C LEU A 287 19.19 12.10 -14.18
N ARG A 288 18.47 11.30 -14.96
CA ARG A 288 18.82 10.94 -16.34
C ARG A 288 17.68 11.29 -17.28
N ALA A 289 17.93 12.14 -18.27
CA ALA A 289 16.94 12.53 -19.27
C ALA A 289 17.58 12.79 -20.64
N LYS A 290 16.80 12.74 -21.73
CA LYS A 290 17.32 13.15 -23.04
C LYS A 290 17.47 14.65 -23.17
N PHE A 291 16.54 15.42 -22.63
CA PHE A 291 16.58 16.88 -22.68
C PHE A 291 15.76 17.48 -21.54
N ILE A 292 16.03 18.73 -21.23
CA ILE A 292 15.29 19.53 -20.26
C ILE A 292 14.87 20.82 -20.94
N GLU A 293 13.59 21.15 -20.90
CA GLU A 293 13.02 22.29 -21.58
C GLU A 293 12.03 23.03 -20.67
N ASN A 294 12.21 24.34 -20.52
CA ASN A 294 11.33 25.21 -19.74
C ASN A 294 10.98 24.59 -18.38
N ALA A 295 11.95 24.09 -17.61
CA ALA A 295 11.70 23.37 -16.36
C ALA A 295 12.51 23.97 -15.21
N ILE A 296 11.98 23.85 -13.99
CA ILE A 296 12.70 24.17 -12.75
C ILE A 296 12.93 22.88 -11.98
N LEU A 297 14.20 22.55 -11.74
CA LEU A 297 14.63 21.28 -11.15
C LEU A 297 15.52 21.52 -9.94
N GLU A 298 15.27 20.79 -8.85
CA GLU A 298 16.16 20.66 -7.69
C GLU A 298 16.62 19.21 -7.58
N ILE A 299 17.93 18.96 -7.72
CA ILE A 299 18.55 17.63 -7.80
C ILE A 299 19.64 17.54 -6.73
N ASP A 300 19.57 16.52 -5.87
CA ASP A 300 20.58 16.28 -4.82
C ASP A 300 21.75 15.41 -5.32
N GLY A 301 21.54 14.56 -6.33
CA GLY A 301 22.58 13.79 -7.01
C GLY A 301 23.15 14.48 -8.26
N ASP A 302 23.64 13.68 -9.20
CA ASP A 302 24.15 14.13 -10.50
C ASP A 302 23.00 14.30 -11.53
N CYS A 303 23.14 15.27 -12.44
CA CYS A 303 22.19 15.55 -13.52
C CYS A 303 22.83 15.20 -14.87
N ILE A 304 22.32 14.16 -15.51
CA ILE A 304 22.85 13.63 -16.77
C ILE A 304 21.81 13.85 -17.87
N VAL A 305 22.18 14.62 -18.87
CA VAL A 305 21.30 15.00 -19.98
C VAL A 305 21.94 14.62 -21.31
N GLU A 306 21.21 13.97 -22.20
CA GLU A 306 21.78 13.53 -23.49
C GLU A 306 22.00 14.71 -24.45
N ASN A 307 20.97 15.53 -24.67
CA ASN A 307 20.93 16.50 -25.75
C ASN A 307 21.08 17.94 -25.24
N PHE A 308 20.03 18.55 -24.71
CA PHE A 308 20.07 19.98 -24.38
C PHE A 308 19.31 20.33 -23.13
N ILE A 309 19.71 21.45 -22.53
CA ILE A 309 18.97 22.15 -21.48
C ILE A 309 18.61 23.53 -22.03
N LEU A 310 17.30 23.79 -22.18
CA LEU A 310 16.77 24.99 -22.83
C LEU A 310 15.78 25.71 -21.91
N GLY A 311 15.90 27.03 -21.77
CA GLY A 311 14.90 27.84 -21.05
C GLY A 311 14.67 27.44 -19.59
N SER A 312 15.63 26.74 -18.96
CA SER A 312 15.41 26.00 -17.72
C SER A 312 16.25 26.53 -16.56
N LYS A 313 15.80 26.24 -15.33
CA LYS A 313 16.55 26.49 -14.10
C LYS A 313 16.89 25.17 -13.43
N VAL A 314 18.17 24.83 -13.37
CA VAL A 314 18.63 23.55 -12.84
C VAL A 314 19.51 23.80 -11.63
N TYR A 315 19.04 23.40 -10.45
CA TYR A 315 19.78 23.45 -9.20
C TYR A 315 20.24 22.03 -8.84
N CYS A 316 21.55 21.79 -8.83
CA CYS A 316 22.14 20.45 -8.70
C CYS A 316 23.22 20.44 -7.60
N LEU A 317 23.20 19.47 -6.67
CA LEU A 317 24.29 19.29 -5.71
C LEU A 317 25.41 18.37 -6.23
N GLY A 318 25.14 17.59 -7.27
CA GLY A 318 26.13 16.80 -8.00
C GLY A 318 26.72 17.55 -9.20
N ASN A 319 27.20 16.78 -10.17
CA ASN A 319 27.67 17.27 -11.46
C ASN A 319 26.50 17.48 -12.43
N VAL A 320 26.67 18.41 -13.37
CA VAL A 320 25.77 18.52 -14.54
C VAL A 320 26.55 18.04 -15.77
N ILE A 321 26.08 16.97 -16.40
CA ILE A 321 26.80 16.29 -17.49
C ILE A 321 25.88 16.18 -18.70
N LEU A 322 26.22 16.93 -19.73
CA LEU A 322 25.59 16.81 -21.04
C LEU A 322 26.43 15.86 -21.91
N THR A 323 25.92 14.65 -22.16
CA THR A 323 26.70 13.54 -22.73
C THR A 323 26.79 13.59 -24.25
N GLY A 324 25.75 14.02 -24.95
CA GLY A 324 25.69 14.05 -26.42
C GLY A 324 26.76 14.94 -27.05
N GLU A 325 27.22 14.57 -28.25
CA GLU A 325 28.27 15.29 -28.97
C GLU A 325 27.84 16.69 -29.40
N SER A 326 26.58 16.84 -29.79
CA SER A 326 25.95 18.12 -30.15
C SER A 326 25.19 18.75 -28.99
N SER A 327 25.56 18.40 -27.75
CA SER A 327 24.81 18.84 -26.59
C SER A 327 24.96 20.33 -26.29
N SER A 328 23.90 20.99 -25.82
CA SER A 328 23.94 22.44 -25.60
C SER A 328 23.18 22.89 -24.36
N LEU A 329 23.71 23.93 -23.71
CA LEU A 329 23.02 24.66 -22.65
C LEU A 329 22.64 26.04 -23.18
N VAL A 330 21.36 26.35 -23.24
CA VAL A 330 20.87 27.56 -23.94
C VAL A 330 19.78 28.26 -23.12
N GLY A 331 19.91 29.57 -22.93
CA GLY A 331 18.86 30.39 -22.30
C GLY A 331 18.47 29.92 -20.90
N SER A 332 19.42 29.34 -20.16
CA SER A 332 19.18 28.59 -18.93
C SER A 332 20.08 29.07 -17.80
N GLU A 333 19.61 28.88 -16.57
CA GLU A 333 20.34 29.14 -15.33
C GLU A 333 20.66 27.79 -14.67
N VAL A 334 21.95 27.46 -14.58
CA VAL A 334 22.39 26.20 -13.98
C VAL A 334 23.27 26.51 -12.78
N ILE A 335 22.88 26.03 -11.61
CA ILE A 335 23.68 26.08 -10.40
C ILE A 335 24.08 24.66 -10.03
N THR A 336 25.38 24.40 -9.92
CA THR A 336 25.91 23.10 -9.50
C THR A 336 26.89 23.26 -8.34
N TYR A 337 26.83 22.35 -7.37
CA TYR A 337 27.81 22.32 -6.29
C TYR A 337 29.15 21.71 -6.71
N LYS A 338 29.17 20.82 -7.72
CA LYS A 338 30.41 20.27 -8.30
C LYS A 338 30.77 21.02 -9.57
N GLY A 339 30.81 20.33 -10.72
CA GLY A 339 31.18 20.90 -12.00
C GLY A 339 30.15 20.65 -13.09
N ILE A 340 30.42 21.22 -14.26
CA ILE A 340 29.60 21.02 -15.46
C ILE A 340 30.47 20.53 -16.62
N THR A 341 29.94 19.60 -17.40
CA THR A 341 30.55 19.12 -18.64
C THR A 341 29.51 19.16 -19.75
N LEU A 342 29.82 19.82 -20.86
CA LEU A 342 28.90 19.98 -21.98
C LEU A 342 29.65 20.17 -23.30
N SER A 343 28.96 20.07 -24.43
CA SER A 343 29.57 20.35 -25.73
C SER A 343 29.54 21.84 -26.07
N SER A 344 28.36 22.46 -26.07
CA SER A 344 28.18 23.89 -26.37
C SER A 344 27.57 24.67 -25.20
N LEU A 345 28.20 25.79 -24.85
CA LEU A 345 27.69 26.72 -23.83
C LEU A 345 27.09 27.95 -24.51
N GLY A 346 25.79 28.14 -24.35
CA GLY A 346 25.04 29.21 -25.01
C GLY A 346 24.72 28.89 -26.48
N SER A 347 24.34 29.92 -27.22
CA SER A 347 24.00 29.81 -28.64
C SER A 347 24.39 31.09 -29.39
N SER A 348 24.42 31.04 -30.73
CA SER A 348 24.63 32.23 -31.57
C SER A 348 23.55 33.30 -31.39
N ALA A 349 22.37 32.94 -30.89
CA ALA A 349 21.29 33.87 -30.57
C ALA A 349 21.55 34.69 -29.30
N GLN A 350 22.67 34.45 -28.60
CA GLN A 350 23.08 35.16 -27.37
C GLN A 350 22.01 35.19 -26.27
N MET A 351 21.20 34.13 -26.18
CA MET A 351 20.27 33.97 -25.07
C MET A 351 21.02 33.92 -23.73
N ASP A 352 20.45 34.57 -22.71
CA ASP A 352 21.01 34.66 -21.36
C ASP A 352 21.24 33.26 -20.78
N THR A 353 22.51 32.84 -20.79
CA THR A 353 22.92 31.52 -20.32
C THR A 353 23.90 31.70 -19.18
N THR A 354 23.54 31.22 -18.01
CA THR A 354 24.35 31.39 -16.80
C THR A 354 24.63 30.05 -16.15
N VAL A 355 25.90 29.85 -15.79
CA VAL A 355 26.36 28.66 -15.07
C VAL A 355 27.08 29.13 -13.82
N GLU A 356 26.60 28.72 -12.66
CA GLU A 356 27.28 28.92 -11.39
C GLU A 356 27.74 27.56 -10.86
N ILE A 357 29.03 27.43 -10.59
CA ILE A 357 29.62 26.19 -10.09
C ILE A 357 30.17 26.36 -8.67
N GLY A 358 30.31 25.27 -7.94
CA GLY A 358 30.81 25.29 -6.56
C GLY A 358 29.84 25.89 -5.55
N PHE A 359 28.53 25.95 -5.85
CA PHE A 359 27.54 26.61 -5.00
C PHE A 359 26.42 25.67 -4.55
N HIS A 360 26.14 25.65 -3.24
CA HIS A 360 25.16 24.76 -2.61
C HIS A 360 23.84 25.49 -2.39
N PHE A 361 22.94 25.40 -3.38
CA PHE A 361 21.67 26.16 -3.37
C PHE A 361 20.78 25.93 -2.14
N LYS A 362 20.74 24.72 -1.55
CA LYS A 362 19.94 24.48 -0.33
C LYS A 362 20.52 25.17 0.91
N ASN A 363 21.84 25.16 1.08
CA ASN A 363 22.50 25.88 2.16
C ASN A 363 22.34 27.39 1.99
N ASP A 364 22.30 27.87 0.74
CA ASP A 364 22.02 29.28 0.46
C ASP A 364 20.59 29.68 0.78
N ARG A 365 19.61 28.83 0.47
CA ARG A 365 18.22 29.03 0.88
C ARG A 365 18.10 29.07 2.42
N LEU A 366 18.72 28.11 3.12
CA LEU A 366 18.75 28.07 4.58
C LEU A 366 19.48 29.28 5.19
N PHE A 367 20.57 29.75 4.57
CA PHE A 367 21.30 30.95 4.98
C PHE A 367 20.42 32.20 4.82
N THR A 368 19.72 32.34 3.69
CA THR A 368 18.83 33.47 3.41
C THR A 368 17.65 33.50 4.38
N GLU A 369 17.01 32.35 4.63
CA GLU A 369 15.94 32.23 5.63
C GLU A 369 16.47 32.48 7.05
N GLY A 370 17.64 31.95 7.38
CA GLY A 370 18.27 32.09 8.69
C GLY A 370 18.69 33.53 9.00
N THR A 371 19.27 34.24 8.02
CA THR A 371 19.65 35.66 8.16
C THR A 371 18.44 36.56 8.32
N ALA A 372 17.35 36.32 7.58
CA ALA A 372 16.10 37.06 7.75
C ALA A 372 15.51 36.86 9.15
N LYS A 373 15.45 35.60 9.63
CA LYS A 373 14.99 35.27 10.99
C LYS A 373 15.88 35.92 12.05
N LEU A 374 17.20 35.89 11.85
CA LEU A 374 18.16 36.51 12.76
C LEU A 374 17.93 38.01 12.88
N GLN A 375 17.73 38.72 11.76
CA GLN A 375 17.41 40.15 11.77
C GLN A 375 16.10 40.46 12.50
N GLN A 376 15.08 39.59 12.38
CA GLN A 376 13.83 39.74 13.10
C GLN A 376 14.02 39.56 14.61
N LEU A 377 14.71 38.50 15.03
CA LEU A 377 15.00 38.19 16.42
C LEU A 377 15.89 39.26 17.09
N ASP A 378 16.88 39.81 16.37
CA ASP A 378 17.71 40.92 16.83
C ASP A 378 16.84 42.15 17.15
N LYS A 379 15.93 42.54 16.23
CA LYS A 379 15.00 43.66 16.45
C LYS A 379 14.07 43.44 17.63
N GLU A 380 13.54 42.22 17.80
CA GLU A 380 12.70 41.89 18.95
C GLU A 380 13.47 41.98 20.28
N LEU A 381 14.72 41.53 20.32
CA LEU A 381 15.56 41.65 21.52
C LEU A 381 15.90 43.10 21.81
N GLU A 382 16.27 43.88 20.79
CA GLU A 382 16.53 45.33 20.93
C GLU A 382 15.32 46.07 21.51
N ALA A 383 14.09 45.67 21.16
CA ALA A 383 12.87 46.27 21.71
C ALA A 383 12.63 45.93 23.21
N VAL A 384 13.13 44.78 23.69
CA VAL A 384 12.99 44.33 25.09
C VAL A 384 14.12 44.88 25.97
N VAL A 385 15.27 45.22 25.40
CA VAL A 385 16.42 45.78 26.14
C VAL A 385 16.06 47.01 27.01
N PRO A 386 15.30 48.01 26.55
CA PRO A 386 14.89 49.15 27.37
C PRO A 386 14.02 48.75 28.57
N GLU A 387 13.17 47.73 28.42
CA GLU A 387 12.32 47.23 29.50
C GLU A 387 13.17 46.56 30.58
N ILE A 388 14.17 45.78 30.18
CA ILE A 388 15.14 45.16 31.10
C ILE A 388 15.99 46.22 31.80
N GLN A 389 16.41 47.29 31.11
CA GLN A 389 17.13 48.40 31.73
C GLN A 389 16.28 49.08 32.81
N LYS A 390 15.00 49.34 32.53
CA LYS A 390 14.04 49.87 33.52
C LYS A 390 13.86 48.92 34.71
N ILE A 391 13.73 47.62 34.46
CA ILE A 391 13.65 46.61 35.52
C ILE A 391 14.90 46.65 36.40
N LYS A 392 16.10 46.73 35.79
CA LYS A 392 17.38 46.82 36.50
C LYS A 392 17.47 48.08 37.38
N GLU A 393 17.02 49.23 36.87
CA GLU A 393 16.95 50.48 37.65
C GLU A 393 15.98 50.38 38.83
N VAL A 394 14.80 49.80 38.63
CA VAL A 394 13.80 49.60 39.70
C VAL A 394 14.37 48.67 40.78
N VAL A 395 15.03 47.57 40.40
CA VAL A 395 15.65 46.64 41.34
C VAL A 395 16.75 47.34 42.17
N GLN A 396 17.57 48.18 41.52
CA GLN A 396 18.64 48.95 42.19
C GLN A 396 18.10 50.01 43.16
N ARG A 397 17.11 50.81 42.74
CA ARG A 397 16.48 51.84 43.60
C ARG A 397 15.79 51.25 44.82
N THR A 398 15.17 50.07 44.66
CA THR A 398 14.41 49.43 45.75
C THR A 398 15.29 48.55 46.65
N ARG A 399 16.63 48.49 46.43
CA ARG A 399 17.56 47.57 47.11
C ARG A 399 17.03 46.12 47.18
N GLY A 400 16.33 45.67 46.14
CA GLY A 400 15.74 44.32 46.09
C GLY A 400 14.47 44.11 46.94
N LYS A 401 13.95 45.12 47.64
CA LYS A 401 12.67 45.02 48.38
C LYS A 401 11.47 45.19 47.44
N LEU A 402 11.13 44.13 46.71
CA LEU A 402 10.01 44.08 45.78
C LEU A 402 8.89 43.18 46.34
N ASP A 403 7.64 43.53 46.01
CA ASP A 403 6.47 42.67 46.21
C ASP A 403 6.58 41.39 45.35
N GLU A 404 6.06 40.27 45.83
CA GLU A 404 6.16 38.94 45.18
C GLU A 404 5.56 38.95 43.76
N ALA A 405 4.46 39.68 43.55
CA ALA A 405 3.86 39.83 42.22
C ALA A 405 4.77 40.53 41.20
N ARG A 406 5.61 41.48 41.64
CA ARG A 406 6.58 42.18 40.78
C ARG A 406 7.84 41.35 40.53
N LYS A 407 8.30 40.62 41.55
CA LYS A 407 9.43 39.68 41.40
C LYS A 407 9.14 38.63 40.34
N GLN A 408 7.93 38.04 40.35
CA GLN A 408 7.55 37.03 39.39
C GLN A 408 7.54 37.58 37.95
N LYS A 409 6.92 38.75 37.73
CA LYS A 409 6.91 39.40 36.40
C LYS A 409 8.32 39.71 35.89
N PHE A 410 9.21 40.21 36.74
CA PHE A 410 10.60 40.49 36.34
C PHE A 410 11.36 39.22 36.00
N LYS A 411 11.12 38.12 36.75
CA LYS A 411 11.70 36.81 36.45
C LYS A 411 11.21 36.28 35.11
N ASP A 412 9.91 36.36 34.83
CA ASP A 412 9.33 35.89 33.57
C ASP A 412 9.89 36.66 32.35
N VAL A 413 10.03 38.00 32.46
CA VAL A 413 10.64 38.84 31.42
C VAL A 413 12.13 38.50 31.22
N PHE A 414 12.87 38.29 32.30
CA PHE A 414 14.28 37.93 32.24
C PHE A 414 14.50 36.52 31.66
N ASP A 415 13.66 35.55 32.05
CA ASP A 415 13.69 34.19 31.52
C ASP A 415 13.32 34.16 30.04
N ALA A 416 12.32 34.96 29.62
CA ALA A 416 11.96 35.12 28.22
C ALA A 416 13.11 35.74 27.40
N TYR A 417 13.76 36.78 27.94
CA TYR A 417 14.92 37.41 27.30
C TYR A 417 16.11 36.45 27.20
N GLN A 418 16.44 35.73 28.27
CA GLN A 418 17.53 34.75 28.25
C GLN A 418 17.26 33.63 27.24
N LYS A 419 16.02 33.12 27.17
CA LYS A 419 15.64 32.12 26.17
C LYS A 419 15.81 32.67 24.75
N LYS A 420 15.26 33.86 24.46
CA LYS A 420 15.40 34.50 23.14
C LYS A 420 16.86 34.78 22.78
N SER A 421 17.66 35.28 23.72
CA SER A 421 19.08 35.57 23.52
C SER A 421 19.88 34.31 23.22
N LYS A 422 19.64 33.20 23.93
CA LYS A 422 20.25 31.89 23.63
C LYS A 422 19.85 31.37 22.25
N THR A 423 18.58 31.47 21.88
CA THR A 423 18.11 31.07 20.55
C THR A 423 18.77 31.91 19.46
N LEU A 424 18.93 33.21 19.67
CA LEU A 424 19.61 34.09 18.73
C LEU A 424 21.08 33.72 18.56
N GLU A 425 21.78 33.45 19.65
CA GLU A 425 23.19 33.03 19.61
C GLU A 425 23.36 31.71 18.84
N LEU A 426 22.50 30.72 19.09
CA LEU A 426 22.49 29.46 18.36
C LEU A 426 22.22 29.66 16.86
N LEU A 427 21.22 30.48 16.53
CA LEU A 427 20.88 30.80 15.14
C LEU A 427 22.03 31.55 14.44
N ARG A 428 22.68 32.48 15.13
CA ARG A 428 23.84 33.23 14.63
C ARG A 428 25.01 32.31 14.33
N SER A 429 25.30 31.37 15.22
CA SER A 429 26.32 30.34 14.99
C SER A 429 25.98 29.50 13.76
N LYS A 430 24.71 29.08 13.61
CA LYS A 430 24.29 28.27 12.46
C LYS A 430 24.35 29.04 11.14
N VAL A 431 23.99 30.33 11.14
CA VAL A 431 24.09 31.21 9.97
C VAL A 431 25.54 31.39 9.54
N GLU A 432 26.46 31.59 10.48
CA GLU A 432 27.88 31.73 10.15
C GLU A 432 28.49 30.41 9.63
N GLU A 433 28.08 29.26 10.18
CA GLU A 433 28.42 27.94 9.63
C GLU A 433 27.94 27.81 8.18
N LEU A 434 26.64 28.07 7.93
CA LEU A 434 26.03 28.02 6.60
C LEU A 434 26.72 28.95 5.60
N LYS A 435 27.18 30.12 6.03
CA LYS A 435 27.88 31.07 5.17
C LYS A 435 29.10 30.44 4.49
N SER A 436 29.84 29.58 5.20
CA SER A 436 31.01 28.88 4.69
C SER A 436 30.64 27.63 3.88
N THR A 437 29.69 26.82 4.37
CA THR A 437 29.29 25.54 3.74
C THR A 437 28.43 25.70 2.49
N ARG A 438 28.12 26.93 2.08
CA ARG A 438 27.51 27.24 0.78
C ARG A 438 28.45 27.03 -0.40
N TYR A 439 29.76 27.05 -0.18
CA TYR A 439 30.73 26.93 -1.26
C TYR A 439 31.46 25.60 -1.19
N ASN A 440 31.75 25.02 -2.35
CA ASN A 440 32.56 23.81 -2.43
C ASN A 440 34.01 24.12 -2.03
N THR A 441 34.57 23.22 -1.21
CA THR A 441 35.97 23.25 -0.74
C THR A 441 36.92 22.49 -1.66
N ASP A 442 36.39 21.69 -2.58
CA ASP A 442 37.17 20.96 -3.57
C ASP A 442 37.33 21.76 -4.86
N ASN A 443 38.22 21.27 -5.72
CA ASN A 443 38.42 21.82 -7.05
C ASN A 443 37.23 21.49 -7.94
N VAL A 444 36.65 22.51 -8.56
CA VAL A 444 35.52 22.37 -9.47
C VAL A 444 35.92 22.80 -10.88
N LYS A 445 35.26 22.23 -11.88
CA LYS A 445 35.62 22.46 -13.28
C LYS A 445 34.41 22.70 -14.18
N VAL A 446 34.62 23.56 -15.18
CA VAL A 446 33.73 23.72 -16.33
C VAL A 446 34.45 23.13 -17.54
N VAL A 447 33.83 22.15 -18.19
CA VAL A 447 34.37 21.55 -19.41
C VAL A 447 33.43 21.86 -20.57
N VAL A 448 33.95 22.59 -21.56
CA VAL A 448 33.26 22.88 -22.82
C VAL A 448 34.00 22.16 -23.94
N ARG A 449 33.36 21.18 -24.57
CA ARG A 449 34.03 20.33 -25.59
C ARG A 449 34.11 20.97 -26.97
N ASN A 450 33.12 21.76 -27.37
CA ASN A 450 33.05 22.37 -28.69
C ASN A 450 33.20 23.89 -28.61
N THR A 451 32.12 24.64 -28.33
CA THR A 451 32.13 26.11 -28.39
C THR A 451 31.36 26.73 -27.23
N ALA A 452 31.93 27.72 -26.56
CA ALA A 452 31.18 28.66 -25.73
C ALA A 452 30.87 29.91 -26.55
N HIS A 453 29.59 30.23 -26.68
CA HIS A 453 29.10 31.36 -27.44
C HIS A 453 29.11 32.66 -26.62
N PRO A 454 29.26 33.82 -27.29
CA PRO A 454 29.11 35.12 -26.64
C PRO A 454 27.76 35.26 -25.92
N GLY A 455 27.76 35.94 -24.77
CA GLY A 455 26.59 36.13 -23.92
C GLY A 455 26.49 35.10 -22.78
N ALA A 456 27.18 33.96 -22.89
CA ALA A 456 27.28 33.02 -21.77
C ALA A 456 28.09 33.61 -20.61
N THR A 457 27.64 33.35 -19.38
CA THR A 457 28.31 33.80 -18.15
C THR A 457 28.61 32.61 -17.25
N ILE A 458 29.85 32.48 -16.82
CA ILE A 458 30.32 31.49 -15.85
C ILE A 458 30.59 32.21 -14.53
N LYS A 459 30.02 31.71 -13.44
CA LYS A 459 30.16 32.24 -12.09
C LYS A 459 30.83 31.22 -11.18
N TYR A 460 31.76 31.68 -10.36
CA TYR A 460 32.35 30.91 -9.27
C TYR A 460 32.65 31.85 -8.10
N ARG A 461 31.91 31.70 -6.98
CA ARG A 461 32.03 32.58 -5.81
C ARG A 461 31.83 34.05 -6.19
N ARG A 462 32.89 34.86 -6.16
CA ARG A 462 32.87 36.29 -6.55
C ARG A 462 33.34 36.52 -8.00
N GLN A 463 33.85 35.49 -8.67
CA GLN A 463 34.34 35.57 -10.03
C GLN A 463 33.17 35.44 -11.01
N ILE A 464 33.11 36.36 -11.97
CA ILE A 464 32.13 36.37 -13.04
C ILE A 464 32.89 36.50 -14.35
N GLU A 465 32.89 35.43 -15.13
CA GLU A 465 33.55 35.34 -16.43
C GLU A 465 32.49 35.39 -17.52
N LYS A 466 32.45 36.49 -18.27
CA LYS A 466 31.54 36.66 -19.41
C LYS A 466 32.24 36.30 -20.69
N ILE A 467 31.66 35.38 -21.45
CA ILE A 467 32.13 35.03 -22.78
C ILE A 467 31.74 36.16 -23.73
N THR A 468 32.72 36.94 -24.17
CA THR A 468 32.53 38.07 -25.10
C THR A 468 32.83 37.70 -26.55
N LYS A 469 33.68 36.71 -26.76
CA LYS A 469 34.05 36.15 -28.07
C LYS A 469 33.88 34.64 -28.03
N PRO A 470 33.54 33.99 -29.16
CA PRO A 470 33.47 32.54 -29.21
C PRO A 470 34.79 31.91 -28.75
N GLN A 471 34.71 30.98 -27.80
CA GLN A 471 35.87 30.21 -27.32
C GLN A 471 35.64 28.74 -27.61
N THR A 472 36.63 28.07 -28.19
CA THR A 472 36.53 26.65 -28.54
C THR A 472 37.27 25.78 -27.53
N SER A 473 36.68 24.63 -27.23
CA SER A 473 37.27 23.48 -26.52
C SER A 473 38.21 23.84 -25.35
N PHE A 474 37.65 24.10 -24.18
CA PHE A 474 38.42 24.49 -23.00
C PHE A 474 37.92 23.84 -21.71
N ILE A 475 38.82 23.75 -20.75
CA ILE A 475 38.55 23.37 -19.37
C ILE A 475 38.91 24.58 -18.50
N MET A 476 37.98 25.06 -17.69
CA MET A 476 38.26 26.02 -16.64
C MET A 476 38.28 25.27 -15.30
N ASN A 477 39.44 25.22 -14.66
CA ASN A 477 39.59 24.69 -13.32
C ASN A 477 39.56 25.85 -12.32
N PHE A 478 38.71 25.72 -11.31
CA PHE A 478 38.56 26.70 -10.25
C PHE A 478 39.03 26.09 -8.94
N PHE A 479 40.01 26.75 -8.32
CA PHE A 479 40.60 26.33 -7.07
C PHE A 479 40.09 27.26 -5.95
N PRO A 480 39.64 26.72 -4.80
CA PRO A 480 39.15 27.50 -3.66
C PRO A 480 40.07 28.63 -3.19
N ASN A 481 41.39 28.45 -3.36
CA ASN A 481 42.41 29.37 -2.86
C ASN A 481 42.96 30.32 -3.93
N GLN A 482 42.41 30.32 -5.15
CA GLN A 482 42.88 31.13 -6.26
C GLN A 482 41.84 32.16 -6.70
N GLU A 483 42.31 33.38 -6.96
CA GLU A 483 41.46 34.50 -7.40
C GLU A 483 41.10 34.43 -8.89
N LYS A 484 41.73 33.54 -9.66
CA LYS A 484 41.47 33.36 -11.10
C LYS A 484 41.36 31.89 -11.45
N ALA A 485 40.47 31.59 -12.38
CA ALA A 485 40.36 30.27 -12.97
C ALA A 485 41.61 29.93 -13.80
N MET A 486 42.07 28.68 -13.74
CA MET A 486 43.07 28.17 -14.67
C MET A 486 42.36 27.60 -15.89
N MET A 487 42.47 28.30 -17.01
CA MET A 487 41.93 27.86 -18.29
C MET A 487 42.97 27.04 -19.05
N THR A 488 42.58 25.85 -19.50
CA THR A 488 43.38 24.98 -20.35
C THR A 488 42.59 24.67 -21.61
N ALA A 489 43.08 25.11 -22.76
CA ALA A 489 42.54 24.70 -24.05
C ALA A 489 42.91 23.24 -24.31
N PHE A 490 42.00 22.47 -24.89
CA PHE A 490 42.29 21.11 -25.32
C PHE A 490 41.74 20.87 -26.73
N LYS A 491 42.44 20.08 -27.53
CA LYS A 491 41.85 19.51 -28.75
C LYS A 491 41.16 18.20 -28.34
N ALA A 492 39.84 18.15 -28.44
CA ALA A 492 39.15 16.86 -28.50
C ALA A 492 39.70 16.11 -29.72
N LYS A 493 40.24 14.91 -29.51
CA LYS A 493 40.69 14.02 -30.59
C LYS A 493 39.50 13.34 -31.23
#